data_AF-A0A6I4P160-F1
#
_entry.id   AF-A0A6I4P160-F1
#
_cell.length_a   1.000
_cell.length_b   1.000
_cell.length_c   1.000
_cell.angle_alpha   90.00
_cell.angle_beta   90.00
_cell.angle_gamma   90.00
#
_symmetry.space_group_name_H-M   'P 1'
#
loop_
_entity.id
_entity.type
_entity.pdbx_description
1 polymer ?
#
loop_
_entity_poly.entity_id
_entity_poly.type
_entity_poly.pdbx_seq_one_letter_code
_entity_poly.pdbx_strand_id
1 'polypeptide(L)'
;MQRRLPLALAATAYAVAVLWATLGPAPWSTVGYELPNGILNPLAWTMSATWSTGYLSEIAFNVVMFIPVGVLASALLPRRRAWLPLLIGVAFTTCIELVQIPLTDRISDPRDLVANTVGAIVGVAAVALTRLVRKSRPLLVRAEGIADGHPAPTASASADAAADAAHAPTGRELASAGSDRSPRRAA
;
A
#
# COMPACT_ATOMS: atom_id res chain seq x y z
N MET A 1 14.11 -1.07 -6.64
CA MET A 1 13.03 -2.07 -6.85
C MET A 1 12.93 -3.11 -5.73
N GLN A 2 14.04 -3.60 -5.16
CA GLN A 2 14.06 -4.71 -4.19
C GLN A 2 13.16 -4.53 -2.95
N ARG A 3 12.99 -3.31 -2.41
CA ARG A 3 12.11 -3.07 -1.24
C ARG A 3 10.61 -3.15 -1.53
N ARG A 4 10.18 -3.07 -2.80
CA ARG A 4 8.76 -3.13 -3.20
C ARG A 4 8.31 -4.53 -3.61
N LEU A 5 9.26 -5.40 -3.95
CA LEU A 5 9.00 -6.77 -4.35
C LEU A 5 8.21 -7.57 -3.31
N PRO A 6 8.58 -7.62 -2.00
CA PRO A 6 7.81 -8.40 -1.03
C PRO A 6 6.38 -7.88 -0.86
N LEU A 7 6.19 -6.55 -0.92
CA LEU A 7 4.87 -5.95 -0.84
C LEU A 7 4.02 -6.26 -2.09
N ALA A 8 4.63 -6.25 -3.27
CA ALA A 8 3.95 -6.62 -4.50
C ALA A 8 3.53 -8.10 -4.48
N LEU A 9 4.42 -8.99 -4.03
CA LEU A 9 4.11 -10.40 -3.84
C LEU A 9 2.97 -10.61 -2.83
N ALA A 10 3.00 -9.90 -1.69
CA ALA A 10 1.93 -9.95 -0.70
C ALA A 10 0.60 -9.46 -1.29
N ALA A 11 0.61 -8.36 -2.05
CA ALA A 11 -0.58 -7.85 -2.72
C ALA A 11 -1.12 -8.80 -3.78
N THR A 12 -0.26 -9.42 -4.58
CA THR A 12 -0.65 -10.42 -5.58
C THR A 12 -1.21 -11.67 -4.91
N ALA A 13 -0.53 -12.21 -3.89
CA ALA A 13 -1.01 -13.36 -3.14
C ALA A 13 -2.36 -13.09 -2.48
N TYR A 14 -2.53 -11.90 -1.90
CA TYR A 14 -3.79 -11.49 -1.30
C TYR A 14 -4.90 -11.31 -2.35
N ALA A 15 -4.61 -10.70 -3.50
CA ALA A 15 -5.57 -10.58 -4.59
C ALA A 15 -6.03 -11.97 -5.10
N VAL A 16 -5.11 -12.92 -5.22
CA VAL A 16 -5.44 -14.33 -5.56
C VAL A 16 -6.32 -14.96 -4.48
N ALA A 17 -6.01 -14.74 -3.19
CA ALA A 17 -6.83 -15.24 -2.09
C ALA A 17 -8.26 -14.66 -2.11
N VAL A 18 -8.40 -13.36 -2.39
CA VAL A 18 -9.71 -12.71 -2.55
C VAL A 18 -10.46 -13.30 -3.74
N LEU A 19 -9.82 -13.41 -4.91
CA LEU A 19 -10.45 -14.02 -6.09
C LEU A 19 -10.87 -15.47 -5.83
N TRP A 20 -10.05 -16.23 -5.11
CA TRP A 20 -10.40 -17.59 -4.72
C TRP A 20 -11.58 -17.61 -3.74
N ALA A 21 -11.65 -16.68 -2.79
CA ALA A 21 -12.75 -16.58 -1.83
C ALA A 21 -14.07 -16.13 -2.49
N THR A 22 -14.02 -15.29 -3.52
CA THR A 22 -15.22 -14.72 -4.17
C THR A 22 -15.69 -15.48 -5.40
N LEU A 23 -14.76 -16.09 -6.16
CA LEU A 23 -15.05 -16.83 -7.40
C LEU A 23 -14.84 -18.34 -7.25
N GLY A 24 -13.99 -18.77 -6.32
CA GLY A 24 -13.72 -20.19 -6.09
C GLY A 24 -14.93 -20.93 -5.51
N PRO A 25 -14.88 -22.26 -5.39
CA PRO A 25 -15.96 -23.09 -4.87
C PRO A 25 -16.10 -22.87 -3.35
N ALA A 26 -16.69 -21.74 -2.98
CA ALA A 26 -16.90 -21.35 -1.61
C ALA A 26 -18.01 -22.21 -0.96
N PRO A 27 -17.78 -22.78 0.23
CA PRO A 27 -18.77 -23.59 0.96
C PRO A 27 -19.85 -22.74 1.66
N TRP A 28 -19.75 -21.42 1.63
CA TRP A 28 -20.76 -20.53 2.20
C TRP A 28 -21.90 -20.31 1.21
N SER A 29 -23.13 -20.55 1.67
CA SER A 29 -24.35 -20.29 0.89
C SER A 29 -24.41 -18.80 0.54
N THR A 30 -24.37 -18.44 -0.74
CA THR A 30 -24.61 -17.06 -1.16
C THR A 30 -26.09 -16.77 -1.05
N VAL A 31 -26.51 -16.13 0.05
CA VAL A 31 -27.87 -15.62 0.19
C VAL A 31 -27.90 -14.18 -0.33
N GLY A 32 -28.39 -14.02 -1.55
CA GLY A 32 -28.48 -12.73 -2.22
C GLY A 32 -29.72 -12.63 -3.09
N TYR A 33 -29.99 -11.42 -3.56
CA TYR A 33 -31.06 -11.15 -4.51
C TYR A 33 -30.44 -10.78 -5.85
N GLU A 34 -30.39 -11.73 -6.78
CA GLU A 34 -29.88 -11.49 -8.12
C GLU A 34 -31.00 -11.12 -9.08
N LEU A 35 -30.83 -10.00 -9.79
CA LEU A 35 -31.61 -9.67 -10.98
C LEU A 35 -30.80 -9.97 -12.24
N PRO A 36 -31.46 -10.18 -13.39
CA PRO A 36 -30.76 -10.35 -14.66
C PRO A 36 -29.76 -9.21 -14.90
N ASN A 37 -28.51 -9.56 -15.25
CA ASN A 37 -27.37 -8.65 -15.42
C ASN A 37 -26.76 -8.05 -14.12
N GLY A 38 -27.16 -8.54 -12.94
CA GLY A 38 -26.51 -8.20 -11.66
C GLY A 38 -26.37 -6.69 -11.43
N ILE A 39 -25.16 -6.25 -11.09
CA ILE A 39 -24.84 -4.83 -10.87
C ILE A 39 -25.04 -3.92 -12.09
N LEU A 40 -25.17 -4.46 -13.30
CA LEU A 40 -25.47 -3.66 -14.50
C LEU A 40 -26.96 -3.32 -14.62
N ASN A 41 -27.82 -3.97 -13.83
CA ASN A 41 -29.25 -3.73 -13.83
C ASN A 41 -29.60 -2.56 -12.87
N PRO A 42 -30.13 -1.42 -13.37
CA PRO A 42 -30.49 -0.29 -12.51
C PRO A 42 -31.51 -0.64 -11.42
N LEU A 43 -32.37 -1.64 -11.65
CA LEU A 43 -33.33 -2.08 -10.65
C LEU A 43 -32.65 -2.78 -9.47
N ALA A 44 -31.53 -3.48 -9.68
CA ALA A 44 -30.79 -4.13 -8.60
C ALA A 44 -30.35 -3.12 -7.53
N TRP A 45 -30.07 -1.88 -7.93
CA TRP A 45 -29.66 -0.81 -7.02
C TRP A 45 -30.79 -0.16 -6.24
N THR A 46 -32.01 -0.18 -6.79
CA THR A 46 -33.15 0.58 -6.26
C THR A 46 -34.16 -0.30 -5.53
N MET A 47 -34.10 -1.62 -5.72
CA MET A 47 -34.97 -2.57 -5.03
C MET A 47 -34.62 -2.69 -3.56
N SER A 48 -35.62 -2.53 -2.69
CA SER A 48 -35.46 -2.69 -1.25
C SER A 48 -34.95 -4.08 -0.86
N ALA A 49 -35.32 -5.11 -1.62
CA ALA A 49 -34.89 -6.49 -1.38
C ALA A 49 -33.35 -6.66 -1.41
N THR A 50 -32.66 -5.97 -2.32
CA THR A 50 -31.18 -6.00 -2.39
C THR A 50 -30.54 -5.54 -1.09
N TRP A 51 -31.15 -4.55 -0.43
CA TRP A 51 -30.59 -3.91 0.77
C TRP A 51 -31.11 -4.49 2.09
N SER A 52 -32.15 -5.33 2.04
CA SER A 52 -32.78 -5.94 3.23
C SER A 52 -32.56 -7.45 3.36
N THR A 53 -32.12 -8.11 2.29
CA THR A 53 -31.76 -9.53 2.31
C THR A 53 -30.30 -9.74 2.70
N GLY A 54 -29.93 -10.99 3.00
CA GLY A 54 -28.57 -11.42 3.38
C GLY A 54 -28.25 -11.30 4.87
N TYR A 55 -27.15 -11.92 5.28
CA TYR A 55 -26.72 -11.91 6.67
C TYR A 55 -25.73 -10.77 6.94
N LEU A 56 -25.86 -10.12 8.10
CA LEU A 56 -24.91 -9.09 8.52
C LEU A 56 -23.45 -9.60 8.54
N SER A 57 -23.26 -10.89 8.83
CA SER A 57 -21.95 -11.54 8.79
C SER A 57 -21.33 -11.57 7.40
N GLU A 58 -22.12 -11.75 6.33
CA GLU A 58 -21.65 -11.74 4.94
C GLU A 58 -21.18 -10.34 4.55
N ILE A 59 -21.99 -9.32 4.86
CA ILE A 59 -21.65 -7.91 4.64
C ILE A 59 -20.36 -7.55 5.39
N ALA A 60 -20.27 -7.92 6.67
CA ALA A 60 -19.10 -7.66 7.49
C ALA A 60 -17.85 -8.38 6.96
N PHE A 61 -18.00 -9.62 6.49
CA PHE A 61 -16.91 -10.38 5.89
C PHE A 61 -16.39 -9.71 4.62
N ASN A 62 -17.28 -9.27 3.73
CA ASN A 62 -16.94 -8.53 2.51
C ASN A 62 -16.17 -7.23 2.82
N VAL A 63 -16.66 -6.44 3.79
CA VAL A 63 -15.95 -5.24 4.27
C VAL A 63 -14.54 -5.60 4.78
N VAL A 64 -14.43 -6.56 5.70
CA VAL A 64 -13.16 -6.92 6.33
C VAL A 64 -12.16 -7.47 5.31
N MET A 65 -12.63 -8.31 4.38
CA MET A 65 -11.82 -8.89 3.31
C MET A 65 -11.22 -7.81 2.39
N PHE A 66 -11.91 -6.69 2.16
CA PHE A 66 -11.41 -5.61 1.32
C PHE A 66 -10.54 -4.56 2.04
N ILE A 67 -10.50 -4.54 3.37
CA ILE A 67 -9.59 -3.65 4.13
C ILE A 67 -8.12 -3.88 3.71
N PRO A 68 -7.58 -5.12 3.69
CA PRO A 68 -6.20 -5.32 3.27
C PRO A 68 -5.95 -4.97 1.80
N VAL A 69 -6.96 -5.07 0.91
CA VAL A 69 -6.84 -4.59 -0.49
C VAL A 69 -6.51 -3.10 -0.51
N GLY A 70 -7.29 -2.29 0.22
CA GLY A 70 -7.07 -0.84 0.33
C GLY A 70 -5.72 -0.49 0.96
N VAL A 71 -5.29 -1.25 1.98
CA VAL A 71 -3.99 -1.09 2.63
C VAL A 71 -2.84 -1.39 1.67
N LEU A 72 -2.86 -2.54 1.00
CA LEU A 72 -1.80 -3.00 0.11
C LEU A 72 -1.68 -2.09 -1.12
N ALA A 73 -2.82 -1.71 -1.73
CA ALA A 73 -2.84 -0.73 -2.82
C ALA A 73 -2.21 0.59 -2.37
N SER A 74 -2.62 1.13 -1.22
CA SER A 74 -2.06 2.37 -0.67
C SER A 74 -0.57 2.27 -0.37
N ALA A 75 -0.10 1.13 0.13
CA ALA A 75 1.30 0.89 0.45
C ALA A 75 2.18 0.79 -0.80
N LEU A 76 1.67 0.18 -1.88
CA LEU A 76 2.36 0.08 -3.16
C LEU A 76 2.44 1.43 -3.89
N LEU A 77 1.48 2.33 -3.66
CA LEU A 77 1.39 3.58 -4.41
C LEU A 77 2.08 4.77 -3.72
N PRO A 78 2.73 5.66 -4.49
CA PRO A 78 3.28 6.91 -3.95
C PRO A 78 2.19 7.80 -3.37
N ARG A 79 2.51 8.56 -2.31
CA ARG A 79 1.59 9.51 -1.65
C ARG A 79 0.88 10.49 -2.58
N ARG A 80 1.56 10.94 -3.65
CA ARG A 80 1.00 11.90 -4.62
C ARG A 80 -0.20 11.34 -5.41
N ARG A 81 -0.40 10.03 -5.40
CA ARG A 81 -1.50 9.33 -6.09
C ARG A 81 -2.47 8.71 -5.08
N ALA A 82 -2.83 9.44 -4.03
CA ALA A 82 -3.68 8.93 -2.95
C ALA A 82 -5.09 8.51 -3.39
N TRP A 83 -5.57 9.01 -4.53
CA TRP A 83 -6.85 8.62 -5.13
C TRP A 83 -6.79 7.27 -5.87
N LEU A 84 -5.60 6.87 -6.35
CA LEU A 84 -5.44 5.68 -7.18
C LEU A 84 -5.68 4.35 -6.43
N PRO A 85 -5.28 4.19 -5.14
CA PRO A 85 -5.65 3.03 -4.33
C PRO A 85 -7.16 2.82 -4.23
N LEU A 86 -7.93 3.90 -4.09
CA LEU A 86 -9.39 3.83 -4.05
C LEU A 86 -9.94 3.35 -5.39
N LEU A 87 -9.47 3.94 -6.49
CA LEU A 87 -9.89 3.51 -7.83
C LEU A 87 -9.54 2.04 -8.09
N ILE A 88 -8.36 1.57 -7.66
CA ILE A 88 -7.98 0.15 -7.79
C ILE A 88 -8.90 -0.75 -6.98
N GLY A 89 -9.22 -0.37 -5.73
CA GLY A 89 -10.14 -1.15 -4.89
C GLY A 89 -11.53 -1.26 -5.50
N VAL A 90 -12.09 -0.13 -5.96
CA VAL A 90 -13.40 -0.09 -6.63
C VAL A 90 -13.36 -0.90 -7.93
N ALA A 91 -12.38 -0.67 -8.79
CA ALA A 91 -12.25 -1.41 -10.04
C ALA A 91 -12.11 -2.92 -9.80
N PHE A 92 -11.35 -3.33 -8.78
CA PHE A 92 -11.16 -4.74 -8.45
C PHE A 92 -12.47 -5.40 -8.01
N THR A 93 -13.24 -4.78 -7.10
CA THR A 93 -14.55 -5.35 -6.72
C THR A 93 -15.55 -5.29 -7.87
N THR A 94 -15.56 -4.24 -8.69
CA THR A 94 -16.41 -4.18 -9.89
C THR A 94 -16.08 -5.32 -10.86
N CYS A 95 -14.79 -5.60 -11.09
CA CYS A 95 -14.40 -6.73 -11.93
C CYS A 95 -14.88 -8.08 -11.38
N ILE A 96 -14.84 -8.28 -10.05
CA ILE A 96 -15.36 -9.50 -9.42
C ILE A 96 -16.86 -9.65 -9.72
N GLU A 97 -17.65 -8.62 -9.44
CA GLU A 97 -19.10 -8.62 -9.69
C GLU A 97 -19.43 -8.88 -11.17
N LEU A 98 -18.73 -8.21 -12.09
CA LEU A 98 -18.93 -8.42 -13.53
C LEU A 98 -18.59 -9.85 -13.98
N VAL A 99 -17.58 -10.48 -13.37
CA VAL A 99 -17.22 -11.88 -13.63
C VAL A 99 -18.25 -12.84 -13.04
N GLN A 100 -18.97 -12.45 -11.97
CA GLN A 100 -20.01 -13.28 -11.37
C GLN A 100 -21.31 -13.32 -12.20
N ILE A 101 -21.63 -12.27 -12.96
CA ILE A 101 -22.85 -12.22 -13.80
C ILE A 101 -23.09 -13.49 -14.66
N PRO A 102 -22.09 -14.04 -15.39
CA PRO A 102 -22.28 -15.26 -16.18
C PRO A 102 -22.19 -16.57 -15.36
N LEU A 103 -21.85 -16.53 -14.07
CA LEU A 103 -21.66 -17.72 -13.24
C LEU A 103 -22.96 -18.12 -12.55
N THR A 104 -23.43 -19.34 -12.79
CA THR A 104 -24.72 -19.80 -12.26
C THR A 104 -24.71 -20.10 -10.76
N ASP A 105 -23.53 -20.25 -10.16
CA ASP A 105 -23.32 -20.55 -8.73
C ASP A 105 -22.85 -19.33 -7.93
N ARG A 106 -22.80 -18.15 -8.55
CA ARG A 106 -22.44 -16.89 -7.91
C ARG A 106 -23.52 -15.87 -8.19
N ILE A 107 -23.61 -14.90 -7.29
CA ILE A 107 -24.57 -13.80 -7.37
C ILE A 107 -23.76 -12.53 -7.54
N SER A 108 -24.08 -11.75 -8.57
CA SER A 108 -23.62 -10.36 -8.64
C SER A 108 -24.60 -9.43 -7.91
N ASP A 109 -24.17 -8.84 -6.80
CA ASP A 109 -25.00 -8.08 -5.86
C ASP A 109 -24.44 -6.66 -5.63
N PRO A 110 -25.22 -5.59 -5.91
CA PRO A 110 -24.85 -4.22 -5.55
C PRO A 110 -24.44 -4.03 -4.08
N ARG A 111 -25.05 -4.80 -3.17
CA ARG A 111 -24.70 -4.77 -1.74
C ARG A 111 -23.27 -5.19 -1.50
N ASP A 112 -22.81 -6.23 -2.18
CA ASP A 112 -21.47 -6.80 -2.02
C ASP A 112 -20.42 -5.87 -2.62
N LEU A 113 -20.71 -5.27 -3.79
CA LEU A 113 -19.90 -4.20 -4.37
C LEU A 113 -19.70 -3.03 -3.38
N VAL A 114 -20.78 -2.58 -2.74
CA VAL A 114 -20.73 -1.48 -1.76
C VAL A 114 -19.94 -1.89 -0.53
N ALA A 115 -20.20 -3.07 0.03
CA ALA A 115 -19.48 -3.59 1.20
C ALA A 115 -17.96 -3.67 0.94
N ASN A 116 -17.56 -4.24 -0.19
CA ASN A 116 -16.16 -4.32 -0.62
C ASN A 116 -15.55 -2.93 -0.81
N THR A 117 -16.28 -2.00 -1.43
CA THR A 117 -15.84 -0.62 -1.61
C THR A 117 -15.61 0.09 -0.28
N VAL A 118 -16.51 -0.08 0.70
CA VAL A 118 -16.36 0.45 2.06
C VAL A 118 -15.10 -0.12 2.72
N GLY A 119 -14.87 -1.44 2.61
CA GLY A 119 -13.65 -2.08 3.08
C GLY A 119 -12.39 -1.45 2.49
N ALA A 120 -12.37 -1.27 1.17
CA ALA A 120 -11.25 -0.62 0.48
C ALA A 120 -11.01 0.81 0.98
N ILE A 121 -12.05 1.61 1.15
CA ILE A 121 -11.98 2.97 1.70
C ILE A 121 -11.35 2.95 3.10
N VAL A 122 -11.82 2.07 3.98
CA VAL A 122 -11.29 1.92 5.34
C VAL A 122 -9.80 1.59 5.32
N GLY A 123 -9.38 0.65 4.46
CA GLY A 123 -7.97 0.30 4.28
C GLY A 123 -7.11 1.46 3.80
N VAL A 124 -7.60 2.23 2.82
CA VAL A 124 -6.93 3.45 2.32
C VAL A 124 -6.82 4.49 3.42
N ALA A 125 -7.90 4.73 4.17
CA ALA A 125 -7.96 5.69 5.27
C ALA A 125 -6.97 5.32 6.39
N ALA A 126 -6.86 4.03 6.75
CA ALA A 126 -5.90 3.56 7.74
C ALA A 126 -4.44 3.88 7.34
N VAL A 127 -4.08 3.66 6.07
CA VAL A 127 -2.76 4.03 5.56
C VAL A 127 -2.57 5.54 5.51
N ALA A 128 -3.59 6.31 5.15
CA ALA A 128 -3.52 7.77 5.17
C ALA A 128 -3.31 8.32 6.59
N LEU A 129 -4.00 7.77 7.59
CA LEU A 129 -3.88 8.18 8.99
C LEU A 129 -2.50 7.85 9.57
N THR A 130 -2.00 6.63 9.38
CA THR A 130 -0.65 6.24 9.83
C THR A 130 0.43 7.12 9.20
N ARG A 131 0.24 7.49 7.95
CA ARG A 131 1.08 8.43 7.21
C ARG A 131 1.05 9.84 7.80
N LEU A 132 -0.11 10.32 8.22
CA LEU A 132 -0.26 11.64 8.84
C LEU A 132 0.42 11.68 10.21
N VAL A 133 0.16 10.68 11.08
CA VAL A 133 0.76 10.57 12.41
C VAL A 133 2.29 10.54 12.34
N ARG A 134 2.88 9.77 11.41
CA ARG A 134 4.33 9.71 11.23
C ARG A 134 4.95 11.04 10.79
N LYS A 135 4.22 11.87 10.05
CA LYS A 135 4.69 13.20 9.63
C LYS A 135 4.70 14.19 10.80
N SER A 136 3.80 14.05 11.76
CA SER A 136 3.68 14.95 12.91
C SER A 136 4.66 14.64 14.05
N ARG A 137 5.16 13.39 14.16
CA ARG A 137 6.10 12.98 15.22
C ARG A 137 7.37 13.85 15.36
N PRO A 138 8.08 14.23 14.27
CA PRO A 138 9.25 15.10 14.38
C PRO A 138 8.91 16.50 14.90
N LEU A 139 7.69 16.98 14.67
CA LEU A 139 7.23 18.30 15.13
C LEU A 139 6.91 18.29 16.62
N LEU A 140 6.34 17.19 17.12
CA LEU A 140 6.04 17.01 18.55
C LEU A 140 7.34 16.87 19.37
N VAL A 141 8.27 16.02 18.94
CA VAL A 141 9.58 15.87 19.62
C VAL A 141 10.36 17.19 19.66
N ARG A 142 10.27 18.01 18.59
CA ARG A 142 10.90 19.33 18.56
C ARG A 142 10.22 20.33 19.49
N ALA A 143 8.89 20.30 19.62
CA ALA A 143 8.16 21.16 20.54
C ALA A 143 8.44 20.79 22.01
N GLU A 144 8.52 19.49 22.30
CA GLU A 144 8.83 18.95 23.64
C GLU A 144 10.26 19.29 24.07
N GLY A 145 11.26 19.13 23.19
CA GLY A 145 12.64 19.54 23.48
C GLY A 145 12.83 21.05 23.70
N ILE A 146 11.99 21.89 23.08
CA ILE A 146 11.96 23.35 23.33
C ILE A 146 11.31 23.66 24.69
N ALA A 147 10.27 22.90 25.08
CA ALA A 147 9.61 23.06 26.38
C ALA A 147 10.47 22.56 27.55
N ASP A 148 11.28 21.52 27.35
CA ASP A 148 12.20 20.96 28.35
C ASP A 148 13.50 21.77 28.54
N GLY A 149 13.57 22.98 27.96
CA GLY A 149 14.69 23.90 28.15
C GLY A 149 16.02 23.42 27.56
N HIS A 150 16.03 22.37 26.73
CA HIS A 150 17.23 21.97 26.01
C HIS A 150 17.44 22.97 24.85
N PRO A 151 18.51 23.79 24.88
CA PRO A 151 18.77 24.69 23.77
C PRO A 151 18.94 23.86 22.50
N ALA A 152 18.29 24.30 21.41
CA ALA A 152 18.48 23.70 20.10
C ALA A 152 19.99 23.54 19.84
N PRO A 153 20.47 22.39 19.32
CA PRO A 153 21.88 22.24 18.99
C PRO A 153 22.25 23.41 18.09
N THR A 154 23.10 24.29 18.62
CA THR A 154 23.50 25.51 17.96
C THR A 154 24.20 25.11 16.66
N ALA A 155 23.95 25.87 15.59
CA ALA A 155 24.60 25.67 14.29
C ALA A 155 26.15 25.67 14.36
N SER A 156 26.73 26.07 15.50
CA SER A 156 28.16 25.94 15.80
C SER A 156 28.62 24.49 15.99
N ALA A 157 27.82 23.60 16.59
CA ALA A 157 28.22 22.21 16.81
C ALA A 157 28.36 21.41 15.51
N SER A 158 27.61 21.79 14.46
CA SER A 158 27.78 21.25 13.11
C SER A 158 28.96 21.84 12.34
N ALA A 159 29.45 23.03 12.73
CA ALA A 159 30.63 23.64 12.14
C ALA A 159 31.92 23.05 12.72
N ASP A 160 31.96 22.80 14.03
CA ASP A 160 33.13 22.18 14.68
C ASP A 160 33.31 20.71 14.26
N ALA A 161 32.22 19.95 14.08
CA ALA A 161 32.29 18.59 13.54
C ALA A 161 32.73 18.54 12.06
N ALA A 162 32.47 19.60 11.28
CA ALA A 162 32.95 19.74 9.91
C ALA A 162 34.42 20.17 9.85
N ALA A 163 34.90 20.93 10.84
CA ALA A 163 36.31 21.32 10.97
C ALA A 163 37.19 20.14 11.40
N ASP A 164 36.73 19.29 12.32
CA ASP A 164 37.46 18.08 12.74
C ASP A 164 37.59 17.04 11.62
N ALA A 165 36.58 16.94 10.74
CA ALA A 165 36.64 16.07 9.57
C ALA A 165 37.59 16.58 8.48
N ALA A 166 37.93 17.87 8.48
CA ALA A 166 38.83 18.50 7.51
C ALA A 166 40.32 18.41 7.90
N HIS A 167 40.65 17.99 9.12
CA HIS A 167 42.04 17.85 9.60
C HIS A 167 42.57 16.41 9.56
N ALA A 168 41.87 15.49 8.88
CA ALA A 168 42.42 14.16 8.59
C ALA A 168 43.60 14.30 7.60
N PRO A 169 44.79 13.74 7.88
CA PRO A 169 45.96 13.91 7.03
C PRO A 169 45.73 13.22 5.68
N THR A 170 45.70 14.02 4.62
CA THR A 170 45.58 13.58 3.23
C THR A 170 46.83 12.79 2.84
N GLY A 171 46.74 11.45 2.89
CA GLY A 171 47.79 10.56 2.43
C GLY A 171 48.01 10.68 0.92
N ARG A 172 48.93 11.55 0.51
CA ARG A 172 49.46 11.58 -0.86
C ARG A 172 50.88 12.17 -0.91
N GLU A 173 51.81 11.54 -0.20
CA GLU A 173 53.24 11.64 -0.49
C GLU A 173 53.88 10.27 -0.26
N LEU A 174 54.32 9.65 -1.37
CA LEU A 174 55.39 8.66 -1.52
C LEU A 174 55.14 7.84 -2.81
N ALA A 175 55.32 8.47 -3.97
CA ALA A 175 55.52 7.75 -5.23
C ALA A 175 56.23 8.66 -6.26
N SER A 176 57.49 9.03 -5.98
CA SER A 176 58.40 9.54 -7.02
C SER A 176 59.86 9.48 -6.58
N ALA A 177 60.51 8.34 -6.82
CA ALA A 177 61.96 8.16 -7.06
C ALA A 177 62.16 6.65 -7.31
N GLY A 178 62.79 6.14 -8.36
CA GLY A 178 63.52 6.74 -9.46
C GLY A 178 63.74 5.66 -10.53
N SER A 179 64.34 6.10 -11.62
CA SER A 179 64.73 5.36 -12.82
C SER A 179 65.63 4.14 -12.57
N ASP A 180 65.47 3.07 -13.35
CA ASP A 180 66.58 2.60 -14.20
C ASP A 180 66.10 1.74 -15.39
N ARG A 181 66.82 1.91 -16.51
CA ARG A 181 66.66 1.28 -17.81
C ARG A 181 67.26 -0.12 -17.84
N SER A 182 66.67 -1.03 -18.61
CA SER A 182 67.45 -1.96 -19.46
C SER A 182 66.57 -2.65 -20.51
N PRO A 183 66.97 -2.67 -21.79
CA PRO A 183 66.36 -3.52 -22.81
C PRO A 183 67.26 -4.74 -23.06
N ARG A 184 66.68 -5.94 -23.26
CA ARG A 184 67.34 -7.00 -24.03
C ARG A 184 66.33 -7.96 -24.67
N ARG A 185 66.46 -8.05 -25.99
CA ARG A 185 65.92 -9.05 -26.92
C ARG A 185 66.57 -10.43 -26.71
N ALA A 186 65.99 -11.42 -27.41
CA ALA A 186 66.42 -12.79 -27.70
C ALA A 186 65.84 -13.82 -26.72
N ALA A 187 65.18 -14.91 -27.13
CA ALA A 187 65.14 -15.60 -28.43
C ALA A 187 63.72 -16.13 -28.72
#